data_AF-A0A2N1R1R6-F1
#
_entry.id   AF-A0A2N1R1R6-F1
#
_cell.length_a   1.000
_cell.length_b   1.000
_cell.length_c   1.000
_cell.angle_alpha   90.00
_cell.angle_beta   90.00
_cell.angle_gamma   90.00
#
_symmetry.space_group_name_H-M   'P 1'
#
loop_
_entity.id
_entity.type
_entity.pdbx_description
1 polymer ?
#
loop_
_entity_poly.entity_id
_entity_poly.type
_entity_poly.pdbx_seq_one_letter_code
_entity_poly.pdbx_strand_id
1 'polypeptide(L)'
;MIFNQFDQLPNHLWHYNVTGPAMAEVFKKIARPGDHIGGVVLSSGSAGTMGAGSYIRDHFNGSKVAVAEALQCPTILENGFGDHRIEGIGDKHIPWIHNVRETDMAIGIDDELPIRLIRLFNEPSGHKLLAENGVSAVDIAKLELMGISGVANLLAAIKMAKYYEMDETDVVFTMFTDSMAMYASRIAEMDAERGKYDQRQADKDYDRLMGTSVDHVLEMSQVDKRRVHQLKYFLWIEQLGKGVDELRAQWDDHRNYWGGLRAQAADLDLMINEFNAEVLR
;
A
#
# COMPACT_ATOMS: atom_id res chain seq x y z
N MET A 1 1.00 -8.97 -27.21
CA MET A 1 0.02 -8.81 -26.11
C MET A 1 0.62 -7.83 -25.11
N ILE A 2 -0.11 -6.80 -24.70
CA ILE A 2 0.31 -5.85 -23.66
C ILE A 2 -0.51 -6.19 -22.42
N PHE A 3 0.15 -6.55 -21.32
CA PHE A 3 -0.54 -6.78 -20.06
C PHE A 3 -0.77 -5.46 -19.33
N ASN A 4 -2.03 -5.05 -19.21
CA ASN A 4 -2.40 -3.83 -18.51
C ASN A 4 -2.63 -4.10 -17.02
N GLN A 5 -1.60 -3.95 -16.20
CA GLN A 5 -1.67 -4.24 -14.75
C GLN A 5 -2.81 -3.53 -14.00
N PHE A 6 -3.35 -2.44 -14.53
CA PHE A 6 -4.43 -1.66 -13.92
C PHE A 6 -5.83 -2.23 -14.17
N ASP A 7 -5.99 -3.16 -15.13
CA ASP A 7 -7.28 -3.79 -15.46
C ASP A 7 -7.33 -5.32 -15.45
N GLN A 8 -6.20 -5.98 -15.28
CA GLN A 8 -6.14 -7.43 -15.17
C GLN A 8 -6.50 -7.88 -13.74
N LEU A 9 -7.76 -8.32 -13.53
CA LEU A 9 -8.22 -8.87 -12.25
C LEU A 9 -7.32 -9.96 -11.64
N PRO A 10 -6.61 -10.81 -12.41
CA PRO A 10 -5.64 -11.76 -11.86
C PRO A 10 -4.53 -11.12 -11.00
N ASN A 11 -4.18 -9.85 -11.24
CA ASN A 11 -3.24 -9.11 -10.38
C ASN A 11 -3.77 -9.00 -8.94
N HIS A 12 -5.03 -8.58 -8.77
CA HIS A 12 -5.68 -8.57 -7.45
C HIS A 12 -5.81 -9.98 -6.87
N LEU A 13 -6.19 -10.96 -7.70
CA LEU A 13 -6.37 -12.35 -7.29
C LEU A 13 -5.10 -12.97 -6.72
N TRP A 14 -3.94 -12.67 -7.32
CA TRP A 14 -2.64 -13.13 -6.83
C TRP A 14 -2.40 -12.67 -5.39
N HIS A 15 -2.59 -11.37 -5.12
CA HIS A 15 -2.36 -10.83 -3.78
C HIS A 15 -3.39 -11.33 -2.76
N TYR A 16 -4.62 -11.60 -3.18
CA TYR A 16 -5.62 -12.24 -2.33
C TYR A 16 -5.21 -13.67 -1.94
N ASN A 17 -4.65 -14.46 -2.85
CA ASN A 17 -4.32 -15.88 -2.60
C ASN A 17 -2.89 -16.13 -2.13
N VAL A 18 -1.99 -15.15 -2.24
CA VAL A 18 -0.58 -15.32 -1.88
C VAL A 18 -0.18 -14.34 -0.79
N THR A 19 -0.28 -13.03 -1.07
CA THR A 19 0.20 -11.99 -0.15
C THR A 19 -0.64 -11.90 1.12
N GLY A 20 -1.98 -11.97 1.02
CA GLY A 20 -2.88 -11.99 2.17
C GLY A 20 -2.63 -13.18 3.12
N PRO A 21 -2.60 -14.43 2.61
CA PRO A 21 -2.23 -15.60 3.39
C PRO A 21 -0.84 -15.49 4.02
N ALA A 22 0.15 -14.95 3.30
CA ALA A 22 1.49 -14.73 3.86
C ALA A 22 1.45 -13.75 5.05
N MET A 23 0.68 -12.67 4.99
CA MET A 23 0.46 -11.78 6.14
C MET A 23 -0.18 -12.53 7.32
N ALA A 24 -1.18 -13.36 7.06
CA ALA A 24 -1.82 -14.17 8.10
C ALA A 24 -0.88 -15.22 8.72
N GLU A 25 0.00 -15.83 7.93
CA GLU A 25 1.04 -16.74 8.44
C GLU A 25 2.06 -16.02 9.30
N VAL A 26 2.48 -14.81 8.90
CA VAL A 26 3.36 -13.96 9.72
C VAL A 26 2.67 -13.61 11.02
N PHE A 27 1.41 -13.15 10.98
CA PHE A 27 0.62 -12.83 12.16
C PHE A 27 0.58 -14.01 13.15
N LYS A 28 0.25 -15.22 12.67
CA LYS A 28 0.22 -16.43 13.51
C LYS A 28 1.56 -16.75 14.19
N LYS A 29 2.69 -16.34 13.60
CA LYS A 29 4.03 -16.55 14.17
C LYS A 29 4.43 -15.50 15.21
N ILE A 30 3.91 -14.27 15.09
CA ILE A 30 4.33 -13.14 15.93
C ILE A 30 3.31 -12.72 16.97
N ALA A 31 2.03 -13.08 16.79
CA ALA A 31 0.93 -12.66 17.65
C ALA A 31 1.11 -13.19 19.08
N ARG A 32 0.92 -12.29 20.04
CA ARG A 32 0.84 -12.58 21.47
C ARG A 32 -0.63 -12.80 21.87
N PRO A 33 -0.89 -13.38 23.05
CA PRO A 33 -2.26 -13.49 23.56
C PRO A 33 -2.94 -12.11 23.63
N GLY A 34 -4.09 -11.99 22.97
CA GLY A 34 -4.86 -10.74 22.88
C GLY A 34 -4.61 -9.93 21.61
N ASP A 35 -3.51 -10.17 20.89
CA ASP A 35 -3.24 -9.47 19.63
C ASP A 35 -4.30 -9.82 18.57
N HIS A 36 -4.64 -8.83 17.75
CA HIS A 36 -5.47 -9.00 16.57
C HIS A 36 -4.94 -8.14 15.41
N ILE A 37 -5.38 -8.42 14.19
CA ILE A 37 -5.01 -7.56 13.06
C ILE A 37 -5.94 -6.34 13.07
N GLY A 38 -5.44 -5.21 13.58
CA GLY A 38 -6.19 -3.95 13.60
C GLY A 38 -6.37 -3.37 12.20
N GLY A 39 -5.40 -3.58 11.31
CA GLY A 39 -5.55 -3.14 9.92
C GLY A 39 -4.42 -3.50 8.97
N VAL A 40 -4.65 -3.16 7.69
CA VAL A 40 -3.70 -3.28 6.60
C VAL A 40 -3.65 -1.96 5.85
N VAL A 41 -2.45 -1.40 5.67
CA VAL A 41 -2.23 -0.18 4.90
C VAL A 41 -1.36 -0.46 3.69
N LEU A 42 -1.82 -0.08 2.51
CA LEU A 42 -1.13 -0.34 1.26
C LEU A 42 -1.27 0.85 0.31
N SER A 43 -0.17 1.29 -0.29
CA SER A 43 -0.24 2.29 -1.36
C SER A 43 -0.80 1.69 -2.64
N SER A 44 -1.63 2.46 -3.36
CA SER A 44 -2.22 1.99 -4.62
C SER A 44 -1.38 2.41 -5.82
N GLY A 45 -0.58 1.49 -6.35
CA GLY A 45 -0.06 1.51 -7.72
C GLY A 45 -1.10 1.05 -8.72
N SER A 46 -0.98 -0.22 -9.13
CA SER A 46 -2.02 -0.92 -9.88
C SER A 46 -3.25 -1.31 -9.04
N ALA A 47 -3.19 -1.11 -7.72
CA ALA A 47 -4.12 -1.64 -6.72
C ALA A 47 -4.15 -3.18 -6.58
N GLY A 48 -3.23 -3.91 -7.21
CA GLY A 48 -3.13 -5.37 -7.05
C GLY A 48 -2.98 -5.80 -5.59
N THR A 49 -2.02 -5.23 -4.88
CA THR A 49 -1.73 -5.56 -3.47
C THR A 49 -2.92 -5.34 -2.54
N MET A 50 -3.89 -4.47 -2.89
CA MET A 50 -5.13 -4.30 -2.11
C MET A 50 -5.95 -5.60 -1.98
N GLY A 51 -5.72 -6.59 -2.85
CA GLY A 51 -6.26 -7.94 -2.70
C GLY A 51 -5.81 -8.63 -1.41
N ALA A 52 -4.61 -8.34 -0.91
CA ALA A 52 -4.16 -8.84 0.39
C ALA A 52 -5.00 -8.25 1.54
N GLY A 53 -5.33 -6.96 1.49
CA GLY A 53 -6.24 -6.33 2.46
C GLY A 53 -7.65 -6.93 2.40
N SER A 54 -8.12 -7.25 1.19
CA SER A 54 -9.40 -7.94 0.97
C SER A 54 -9.41 -9.33 1.64
N TYR A 55 -8.33 -10.10 1.50
CA TYR A 55 -8.16 -11.38 2.20
C TYR A 55 -8.18 -11.21 3.72
N ILE A 56 -7.43 -10.24 4.25
CA ILE A 56 -7.39 -10.01 5.70
C ILE A 56 -8.78 -9.64 6.23
N ARG A 57 -9.51 -8.76 5.54
CA ARG A 57 -10.89 -8.42 5.90
C ARG A 57 -11.79 -9.65 6.00
N ASP A 58 -11.69 -10.57 5.05
CA ASP A 58 -12.56 -11.76 5.01
C ASP A 58 -12.26 -12.76 6.14
N HIS A 59 -11.01 -12.82 6.61
CA HIS A 59 -10.55 -13.83 7.56
C HIS A 59 -10.33 -13.29 8.98
N PHE A 60 -10.18 -11.98 9.14
CA PHE A 60 -9.93 -11.30 10.41
C PHE A 60 -10.99 -10.21 10.61
N ASN A 61 -12.05 -10.57 11.35
CA ASN A 61 -13.16 -9.67 11.60
C ASN A 61 -12.70 -8.44 12.39
N GLY A 62 -13.13 -7.25 11.96
CA GLY A 62 -12.76 -5.98 12.57
C GLY A 62 -11.55 -5.29 11.94
N SER A 63 -10.73 -6.02 11.16
CA SER A 63 -9.58 -5.43 10.46
C SER A 63 -10.02 -4.35 9.47
N LYS A 64 -9.32 -3.22 9.52
CA LYS A 64 -9.53 -2.09 8.60
C LYS A 64 -8.59 -2.18 7.40
N VAL A 65 -9.05 -1.77 6.22
CA VAL A 65 -8.22 -1.72 5.00
C VAL A 65 -8.03 -0.28 4.56
N ALA A 66 -6.82 0.24 4.62
CA ALA A 66 -6.50 1.59 4.19
C ALA A 66 -5.66 1.60 2.91
N VAL A 67 -5.90 2.61 2.08
CA VAL A 67 -5.08 2.91 0.91
C VAL A 67 -4.27 4.19 1.16
N ALA A 68 -2.98 4.14 0.88
CA ALA A 68 -2.13 5.33 0.90
C ALA A 68 -1.97 5.91 -0.51
N GLU A 69 -1.92 7.24 -0.59
CA GLU A 69 -1.67 7.99 -1.83
C GLU A 69 -0.81 9.22 -1.57
N ALA A 70 -0.15 9.74 -2.61
CA ALA A 70 0.62 10.99 -2.49
C ALA A 70 -0.32 12.18 -2.32
N LEU A 71 -0.06 13.01 -1.32
CA LEU A 71 -0.82 14.23 -1.05
C LEU A 71 -0.72 15.25 -2.18
N GLN A 72 0.36 15.21 -2.96
CA GLN A 72 0.59 16.10 -4.10
C GLN A 72 -0.22 15.71 -5.35
N CYS A 73 -0.75 14.48 -5.42
CA CYS A 73 -1.65 14.04 -6.49
C CYS A 73 -2.68 13.02 -5.97
N PRO A 74 -3.53 13.40 -4.99
CA PRO A 74 -4.35 12.44 -4.29
C PRO A 74 -5.61 12.16 -5.11
N THR A 75 -5.77 10.91 -5.55
CA THR A 75 -6.88 10.51 -6.43
C THR A 75 -8.17 10.33 -5.65
N ILE A 76 -8.08 9.76 -4.45
CA ILE A 76 -9.23 9.44 -3.62
C ILE A 76 -9.67 10.67 -2.81
N LEU A 77 -8.70 11.40 -2.24
CA LEU A 77 -8.98 12.62 -1.48
C LEU A 77 -9.36 13.79 -2.39
N GLU A 78 -8.72 13.95 -3.56
CA GLU A 78 -8.88 15.15 -4.40
C GLU A 78 -8.86 14.92 -5.92
N ASN A 79 -9.42 13.80 -6.39
CA ASN A 79 -9.66 13.51 -7.81
C ASN A 79 -8.41 13.51 -8.73
N GLY A 80 -7.19 13.46 -8.17
CA GLY A 80 -6.00 13.01 -8.87
C GLY A 80 -5.41 14.04 -9.84
N PHE A 81 -5.09 15.22 -9.33
CA PHE A 81 -4.38 16.26 -10.07
C PHE A 81 -3.08 16.66 -9.36
N GLY A 82 -1.98 16.74 -10.13
CA GLY A 82 -0.64 17.08 -9.63
C GLY A 82 0.41 16.03 -10.03
N ASP A 83 1.58 16.08 -9.40
CA ASP A 83 2.68 15.14 -9.60
C ASP A 83 3.36 14.88 -8.24
N HIS A 84 3.99 13.72 -8.08
CA HIS A 84 4.63 13.34 -6.82
C HIS A 84 5.93 12.55 -7.04
N ARG A 85 6.72 12.43 -5.98
CA ARG A 85 8.01 11.74 -5.96
C ARG A 85 7.99 10.36 -5.30
N ILE A 86 6.84 9.92 -4.80
CA ILE A 86 6.68 8.57 -4.23
C ILE A 86 6.70 7.53 -5.38
N GLU A 87 7.85 6.96 -5.67
CA GLU A 87 7.98 5.98 -6.75
C GLU A 87 7.32 4.63 -6.40
N GLY A 88 6.67 4.01 -7.39
CA GLY A 88 6.00 2.71 -7.26
C GLY A 88 4.51 2.78 -6.87
N ILE A 89 3.97 3.97 -6.60
CA ILE A 89 2.54 4.19 -6.39
C ILE A 89 1.91 4.84 -7.62
N GLY A 90 0.58 4.81 -7.71
CA GLY A 90 -0.20 5.24 -8.86
C GLY A 90 -0.94 6.53 -8.56
N ASP A 91 -1.14 7.33 -9.60
CA ASP A 91 -1.81 8.61 -9.54
C ASP A 91 -2.92 8.74 -10.61
N LYS A 92 -3.71 9.80 -10.48
CA LYS A 92 -4.63 10.36 -11.50
C LYS A 92 -5.81 9.48 -11.92
N HIS A 93 -5.94 8.25 -11.41
CA HIS A 93 -7.09 7.40 -11.66
C HIS A 93 -7.25 6.28 -10.63
N ILE A 94 -8.48 5.78 -10.50
CA ILE A 94 -8.75 4.58 -9.71
C ILE A 94 -8.57 3.35 -10.63
N PRO A 95 -7.62 2.44 -10.35
CA PRO A 95 -7.43 1.24 -11.16
C PRO A 95 -8.70 0.39 -11.23
N TRP A 96 -8.96 -0.25 -12.37
CA TRP A 96 -10.17 -1.06 -12.58
C TRP A 96 -10.25 -2.19 -11.55
N ILE A 97 -9.11 -2.76 -11.17
CA ILE A 97 -9.00 -3.87 -10.22
C ILE A 97 -9.04 -3.46 -8.74
N HIS A 98 -9.17 -2.16 -8.43
CA HIS A 98 -9.29 -1.72 -7.03
C HIS A 98 -10.71 -2.01 -6.51
N ASN A 99 -10.84 -2.91 -5.53
CA ASN A 99 -12.07 -3.13 -4.79
C ASN A 99 -12.33 -2.00 -3.77
N VAL A 100 -12.82 -0.86 -4.25
CA VAL A 100 -13.03 0.35 -3.44
C VAL A 100 -14.07 0.11 -2.33
N ARG A 101 -15.06 -0.77 -2.56
CA ARG A 101 -16.10 -1.07 -1.57
C ARG A 101 -15.55 -1.71 -0.29
N GLU A 102 -14.39 -2.38 -0.38
CA GLU A 102 -13.67 -2.97 0.76
C GLU A 102 -12.58 -2.07 1.35
N THR A 103 -12.34 -0.89 0.77
CA THR A 103 -11.37 0.09 1.30
C THR A 103 -12.06 0.97 2.33
N ASP A 104 -11.57 1.02 3.57
CA ASP A 104 -12.15 1.81 4.67
C ASP A 104 -11.59 3.21 4.80
N MET A 105 -10.37 3.44 4.33
CA MET A 105 -9.68 4.69 4.60
C MET A 105 -8.75 5.06 3.44
N ALA A 106 -8.65 6.34 3.16
CA ALA A 106 -7.61 6.91 2.31
C ALA A 106 -6.68 7.80 3.15
N ILE A 107 -5.37 7.67 2.94
CA ILE A 107 -4.34 8.37 3.71
C ILE A 107 -3.42 9.10 2.75
N GLY A 108 -3.45 10.43 2.80
CA GLY A 108 -2.54 11.30 2.07
C GLY A 108 -1.18 11.39 2.76
N ILE A 109 -0.12 11.07 2.01
CA ILE A 109 1.27 11.20 2.45
C ILE A 109 1.94 12.30 1.64
N ASP A 110 2.43 13.33 2.33
CA ASP A 110 3.31 14.32 1.75
C ASP A 110 4.59 13.62 1.26
N ASP A 111 4.82 13.64 -0.06
CA ASP A 111 5.95 12.97 -0.69
C ASP A 111 7.32 13.47 -0.20
N GLU A 112 7.40 14.67 0.38
CA GLU A 112 8.61 15.19 0.99
C GLU A 112 9.04 14.37 2.20
N LEU A 113 8.10 13.76 2.93
CA LEU A 113 8.43 12.94 4.10
C LEU A 113 9.15 11.64 3.71
N PRO A 114 8.62 10.77 2.82
CA PRO A 114 9.37 9.62 2.33
C PRO A 114 10.73 9.97 1.73
N ILE A 115 10.79 11.04 0.93
CA ILE A 115 12.04 11.49 0.29
C ILE A 115 13.11 11.90 1.30
N ARG A 116 12.73 12.55 2.41
CA ARG A 116 13.66 12.87 3.49
C ARG A 116 14.06 11.62 4.28
N LEU A 117 13.07 10.83 4.66
CA LEU A 117 13.24 9.70 5.55
C LEU A 117 14.03 8.53 4.94
N ILE A 118 14.09 8.39 3.61
CA ILE A 118 15.05 7.44 3.00
C ILE A 118 16.49 7.76 3.39
N ARG A 119 16.87 9.04 3.58
CA ARG A 119 18.21 9.40 4.06
C ARG A 119 18.38 9.09 5.55
N LEU A 120 17.37 9.41 6.39
CA LEU A 120 17.36 9.04 7.81
C LEU A 120 17.55 7.53 8.01
N PHE A 121 16.94 6.73 7.15
CA PHE A 121 16.95 5.28 7.25
C PHE A 121 18.17 4.62 6.63
N ASN A 122 18.98 5.33 5.83
CA ASN A 122 20.06 4.71 5.04
C ASN A 122 21.42 5.39 5.15
N GLU A 123 21.51 6.59 5.73
CA GLU A 123 22.77 7.29 5.91
C GLU A 123 23.33 7.18 7.34
N PRO A 124 24.66 7.22 7.52
CA PRO A 124 25.30 6.95 8.81
C PRO A 124 24.85 7.85 9.97
N SER A 125 24.60 9.13 9.71
CA SER A 125 24.11 10.08 10.71
C SER A 125 22.68 9.74 11.16
N GLY A 126 21.85 9.26 10.24
CA GLY A 126 20.51 8.77 10.55
C GLY A 126 20.52 7.49 11.37
N HIS A 127 21.33 6.50 10.98
CA HIS A 127 21.52 5.26 11.75
C HIS A 127 22.00 5.53 13.17
N LYS A 128 22.98 6.44 13.32
CA LYS A 128 23.48 6.85 14.62
C LYS A 128 22.36 7.44 15.49
N LEU A 129 21.57 8.37 14.94
CA LEU A 129 20.47 9.00 15.66
C LEU A 129 19.39 7.97 16.05
N LEU A 130 19.03 7.04 15.16
CA LEU A 130 18.06 5.99 15.46
C LEU A 130 18.55 5.05 16.58
N ALA A 131 19.83 4.71 16.59
CA ALA A 131 20.44 3.92 17.66
C ALA A 131 20.43 4.66 19.00
N GLU A 132 20.74 5.97 19.01
CA GLU A 132 20.64 6.83 20.19
C GLU A 132 19.20 6.91 20.75
N ASN A 133 18.19 6.76 19.87
CA ASN A 133 16.77 6.72 20.23
C ASN A 133 16.22 5.29 20.44
N GLY A 134 17.09 4.29 20.60
CA GLY A 134 16.71 2.95 21.05
C GLY A 134 16.26 1.98 19.95
N VAL A 135 16.40 2.33 18.67
CA VAL A 135 16.18 1.38 17.57
C VAL A 135 17.32 0.35 17.58
N SER A 136 16.97 -0.93 17.49
CA SER A 136 17.96 -2.01 17.57
C SER A 136 18.89 -2.01 16.36
N ALA A 137 20.15 -2.43 16.55
CA ALA A 137 21.09 -2.58 15.43
C ALA A 137 20.59 -3.57 14.37
N VAL A 138 19.81 -4.58 14.77
CA VAL A 138 19.21 -5.58 13.87
C VAL A 138 18.15 -4.95 12.96
N ASP A 139 17.37 -4.00 13.48
CA ASP A 139 16.34 -3.32 12.69
C ASP A 139 16.95 -2.23 11.81
N ILE A 140 17.93 -1.48 12.32
CA ILE A 140 18.69 -0.49 11.53
C ILE A 140 19.33 -1.16 10.31
N ALA A 141 19.91 -2.35 10.47
CA ALA A 141 20.52 -3.10 9.37
C ALA A 141 19.52 -3.56 8.30
N LYS A 142 18.21 -3.52 8.57
CA LYS A 142 17.15 -3.89 7.61
C LYS A 142 16.49 -2.69 6.95
N LEU A 143 16.81 -1.47 7.37
CA LEU A 143 16.16 -0.26 6.85
C LEU A 143 16.43 -0.05 5.35
N GLU A 144 17.51 -0.62 4.81
CA GLU A 144 17.79 -0.64 3.37
C GLU A 144 16.76 -1.42 2.54
N LEU A 145 15.99 -2.31 3.17
CA LEU A 145 14.90 -3.03 2.52
C LEU A 145 13.67 -2.14 2.27
N MET A 146 13.71 -0.88 2.68
CA MET A 146 12.60 0.06 2.56
C MET A 146 12.92 1.20 1.57
N GLY A 147 12.41 1.07 0.35
CA GLY A 147 12.39 2.14 -0.64
C GLY A 147 11.34 3.21 -0.36
N ILE A 148 11.19 4.17 -1.28
CA ILE A 148 10.39 5.39 -1.07
C ILE A 148 8.93 5.08 -0.74
N SER A 149 8.27 4.21 -1.51
CA SER A 149 6.87 3.83 -1.25
C SER A 149 6.72 2.95 0.00
N GLY A 150 7.74 2.18 0.37
CA GLY A 150 7.80 1.49 1.66
C GLY A 150 7.77 2.46 2.84
N VAL A 151 8.52 3.56 2.76
CA VAL A 151 8.49 4.62 3.77
C VAL A 151 7.14 5.32 3.81
N ALA A 152 6.53 5.59 2.65
CA ALA A 152 5.19 6.16 2.59
C ALA A 152 4.15 5.27 3.27
N ASN A 153 4.23 3.96 3.02
CA ASN A 153 3.41 2.93 3.66
C ASN A 153 3.60 2.88 5.19
N LEU A 154 4.84 2.98 5.67
CA LEU A 154 5.13 3.09 7.10
C LEU A 154 4.46 4.31 7.74
N LEU A 155 4.61 5.48 7.11
CA LEU A 155 3.96 6.72 7.59
C LEU A 155 2.44 6.57 7.59
N ALA A 156 1.87 5.95 6.56
CA ALA A 156 0.44 5.71 6.49
C ALA A 156 -0.04 4.73 7.57
N ALA A 157 0.73 3.69 7.90
CA ALA A 157 0.46 2.79 9.03
C ALA A 157 0.49 3.53 10.37
N ILE A 158 1.47 4.42 10.58
CA ILE A 158 1.54 5.28 11.77
C ILE A 158 0.29 6.19 11.86
N LYS A 159 -0.08 6.83 10.75
CA LYS A 159 -1.29 7.68 10.69
C LYS A 159 -2.55 6.88 11.01
N MET A 160 -2.70 5.68 10.45
CA MET A 160 -3.82 4.80 10.72
C MET A 160 -3.91 4.44 12.20
N ALA A 161 -2.80 4.00 12.79
CA ALA A 161 -2.75 3.63 14.21
C ALA A 161 -3.13 4.81 15.11
N LYS A 162 -2.61 6.00 14.82
CA LYS A 162 -2.98 7.22 15.55
C LYS A 162 -4.45 7.61 15.36
N TYR A 163 -4.98 7.51 14.13
CA TYR A 163 -6.36 7.91 13.82
C TYR A 163 -7.38 7.02 14.53
N TYR A 164 -7.13 5.71 14.57
CA TYR A 164 -8.01 4.75 15.23
C TYR A 164 -7.71 4.56 16.73
N GLU A 165 -6.77 5.33 17.28
CA GLU A 165 -6.36 5.23 18.69
C GLU A 165 -5.96 3.79 19.09
N MET A 166 -5.25 3.11 18.17
CA MET A 166 -4.80 1.73 18.34
C MET A 166 -3.82 1.58 19.51
N ASP A 167 -3.89 0.45 20.20
CA ASP A 167 -3.03 0.09 21.33
C ASP A 167 -2.02 -1.01 20.98
N GLU A 168 -1.28 -1.51 21.98
CA GLU A 168 -0.25 -2.53 21.76
C GLU A 168 -0.78 -3.87 21.24
N THR A 169 -2.09 -4.12 21.26
CA THR A 169 -2.73 -5.36 20.78
C THR A 169 -3.20 -5.26 19.32
N ASP A 170 -3.18 -4.05 18.74
CA ASP A 170 -3.52 -3.78 17.36
C ASP A 170 -2.31 -3.96 16.43
N VAL A 171 -2.28 -5.05 15.68
CA VAL A 171 -1.23 -5.28 14.67
C VAL A 171 -1.64 -4.67 13.32
N VAL A 172 -0.85 -3.71 12.84
CA VAL A 172 -1.00 -3.12 11.50
C VAL A 172 0.00 -3.73 10.52
N PHE A 173 -0.51 -4.32 9.44
CA PHE A 173 0.34 -4.80 8.34
C PHE A 173 0.51 -3.73 7.27
N THR A 174 1.70 -3.66 6.69
CA THR A 174 1.97 -2.88 5.49
C THR A 174 3.04 -3.57 4.62
N MET A 175 3.42 -2.95 3.51
CA MET A 175 4.37 -3.52 2.55
C MET A 175 5.55 -2.59 2.31
N PHE A 176 6.77 -3.12 2.41
CA PHE A 176 7.97 -2.49 1.87
C PHE A 176 8.22 -3.11 0.50
N THR A 177 7.83 -2.37 -0.53
CA THR A 177 7.63 -2.85 -1.90
C THR A 177 8.93 -3.15 -2.64
N ASP A 178 9.97 -2.39 -2.35
CA ASP A 178 11.31 -2.52 -2.91
C ASP A 178 12.36 -1.98 -1.93
N SER A 179 13.64 -2.19 -2.25
CA SER A 179 14.76 -1.77 -1.43
C SER A 179 15.43 -0.50 -1.97
N MET A 180 16.23 0.14 -1.12
CA MET A 180 17.05 1.30 -1.49
C MET A 180 18.10 1.05 -2.56
N ALA A 181 18.36 -0.22 -2.89
CA ALA A 181 19.22 -0.59 -4.02
C ALA A 181 18.71 0.02 -5.35
N MET A 182 17.42 0.30 -5.48
CA MET A 182 16.81 0.90 -6.67
C MET A 182 16.93 2.43 -6.73
N TYR A 183 17.31 3.09 -5.63
CA TYR A 183 17.17 4.56 -5.46
C TYR A 183 18.50 5.29 -5.25
N ALA A 184 19.64 4.68 -5.61
CA ALA A 184 20.96 5.30 -5.46
C ALA A 184 21.08 6.64 -6.22
N SER A 185 20.44 6.78 -7.38
CA SER A 185 20.40 8.04 -8.13
C SER A 185 19.66 9.14 -7.37
N ARG A 186 18.59 8.80 -6.64
CA ARG A 186 17.84 9.77 -5.83
C ARG A 186 18.68 10.33 -4.69
N ILE A 187 19.50 9.51 -4.05
CA ILE A 187 20.42 9.99 -3.02
C ILE A 187 21.45 10.96 -3.62
N ALA A 188 21.99 10.66 -4.80
CA ALA A 188 22.93 11.55 -5.48
C ALA A 188 22.29 12.89 -5.89
N GLU A 189 21.05 12.88 -6.37
CA GLU A 189 20.27 14.08 -6.69
C GLU A 189 20.01 14.92 -5.44
N MET A 190 19.60 14.29 -4.33
CA MET A 190 19.40 14.96 -3.05
C MET A 190 20.69 15.55 -2.49
N ASP A 191 21.82 14.87 -2.64
CA ASP A 191 23.14 15.39 -2.26
C ASP A 191 23.49 16.67 -3.04
N ALA A 192 23.20 16.69 -4.34
CA ALA A 192 23.46 17.85 -5.19
C ALA A 192 22.52 19.02 -4.86
N GLU A 193 21.25 18.75 -4.57
CA GLU A 193 20.23 19.78 -4.28
C GLU A 193 20.34 20.31 -2.84
N ARG A 194 20.55 19.43 -1.87
CA ARG A 194 20.35 19.71 -0.42
C ARG A 194 21.63 19.59 0.39
N GLY A 195 22.72 19.16 -0.22
CA GLY A 195 23.99 18.88 0.44
C GLY A 195 24.01 17.54 1.16
N LYS A 196 25.17 17.24 1.75
CA LYS A 196 25.44 16.00 2.49
C LYS A 196 24.56 15.85 3.72
N TYR A 197 24.15 14.61 4.02
CA TYR A 197 23.35 14.28 5.19
C TYR A 197 24.17 14.30 6.47
N ASP A 198 24.05 15.38 7.22
CA ASP A 198 24.70 15.54 8.50
C ASP A 198 23.76 15.26 9.68
N GLN A 199 24.30 15.33 10.90
CA GLN A 199 23.51 15.16 12.12
C GLN A 199 22.34 16.14 12.20
N ARG A 200 22.51 17.39 11.74
CA ARG A 200 21.46 18.41 11.81
C ARG A 200 20.30 18.07 10.88
N GLN A 201 20.56 17.46 9.73
CA GLN A 201 19.51 16.95 8.85
C GLN A 201 18.81 15.74 9.48
N ALA A 202 19.58 14.80 10.04
CA ALA A 202 19.03 13.65 10.78
C ALA A 202 18.07 14.07 11.90
N ASP A 203 18.46 15.03 12.75
CA ASP A 203 17.64 15.50 13.86
C ASP A 203 16.30 16.10 13.36
N LYS A 204 16.33 16.87 12.27
CA LYS A 204 15.13 17.48 11.67
C LYS A 204 14.20 16.44 11.05
N ASP A 205 14.76 15.40 10.43
CA ASP A 205 13.98 14.36 9.75
C ASP A 205 13.37 13.41 10.79
N TYR A 206 14.10 13.13 11.87
CA TYR A 206 13.59 12.39 13.02
C TYR A 206 12.44 13.13 13.72
N ASP A 207 12.58 14.44 13.97
CA ASP A 207 11.49 15.27 14.54
C ASP A 207 10.23 15.23 13.67
N ARG A 208 10.39 15.25 12.34
CA ARG A 208 9.27 15.10 11.40
C ARG A 208 8.61 13.73 11.46
N LEU A 209 9.39 12.65 11.57
CA LEU A 209 8.84 11.31 11.77
C LEU A 209 8.03 11.23 13.06
N MET A 210 8.59 11.70 14.18
CA MET A 210 7.91 11.70 15.48
C MET A 210 6.65 12.57 15.47
N GLY A 211 6.70 13.70 14.77
CA GLY A 211 5.60 14.64 14.57
C GLY A 211 4.53 14.20 13.56
N THR A 212 4.58 12.99 13.00
CA THR A 212 3.57 12.49 12.05
C THR A 212 2.17 12.60 12.64
N SER A 213 1.33 13.47 12.07
CA SER A 213 -0.03 13.74 12.55
C SER A 213 -1.07 12.91 11.79
N VAL A 214 -2.36 13.03 12.15
CA VAL A 214 -3.49 12.38 11.43
C VAL A 214 -4.10 13.29 10.36
N ASP A 215 -3.37 14.29 9.89
CA ASP A 215 -3.77 15.12 8.75
C ASP A 215 -3.97 14.30 7.47
N HIS A 216 -4.84 14.80 6.59
CA HIS A 216 -5.13 14.20 5.28
C HIS A 216 -5.56 12.71 5.35
N VAL A 217 -6.26 12.35 6.42
CA VAL A 217 -6.88 11.03 6.61
C VAL A 217 -8.39 11.15 6.37
N LEU A 218 -8.93 10.26 5.54
CA LEU A 218 -10.36 10.12 5.30
C LEU A 218 -10.81 8.68 5.64
N GLU A 219 -11.49 8.49 6.77
CA GLU A 219 -12.30 7.28 6.97
C GLU A 219 -13.55 7.38 6.08
N MET A 220 -13.70 6.41 5.16
CA MET A 220 -14.69 6.44 4.11
C MET A 220 -15.99 5.78 4.54
N SER A 221 -17.08 6.55 4.51
CA SER A 221 -18.43 6.00 4.57
C SER A 221 -18.76 5.18 3.31
N GLN A 222 -19.87 4.45 3.33
CA GLN A 222 -20.37 3.77 2.12
C GLN A 222 -20.63 4.74 0.96
N VAL A 223 -20.95 6.00 1.24
CA VAL A 223 -21.16 7.03 0.20
C VAL A 223 -19.83 7.47 -0.39
N ASP A 224 -18.80 7.65 0.43
CA ASP A 224 -17.45 8.01 -0.02
C ASP A 224 -16.86 6.91 -0.90
N LYS A 225 -16.95 5.65 -0.45
CA LYS A 225 -16.53 4.49 -1.24
C LYS A 225 -17.23 4.45 -2.61
N ARG A 226 -18.53 4.78 -2.65
CA ARG A 226 -19.29 4.82 -3.91
C ARG A 226 -18.84 5.97 -4.82
N ARG A 227 -18.63 7.16 -4.26
CA ARG A 227 -18.11 8.33 -5.00
C ARG A 227 -16.78 8.00 -5.66
N VAL A 228 -15.87 7.39 -4.91
CA VAL A 228 -14.54 7.00 -5.40
C VAL A 228 -14.64 5.91 -6.46
N HIS A 229 -15.48 4.88 -6.25
CA HIS A 229 -15.73 3.84 -7.25
C HIS A 229 -16.22 4.43 -8.59
N GLN A 230 -17.08 5.44 -8.54
CA GLN A 230 -17.60 6.10 -9.74
C GLN A 230 -16.53 6.87 -10.54
N LEU A 231 -15.40 7.25 -9.94
CA LEU A 231 -14.28 7.89 -10.67
C LEU A 231 -13.71 6.98 -11.76
N LYS A 232 -13.88 5.66 -11.65
CA LYS A 232 -13.52 4.70 -12.71
C LYS A 232 -14.24 5.01 -14.03
N TYR A 233 -15.43 5.62 -13.99
CA TYR A 233 -16.24 5.92 -15.17
C TYR A 233 -15.46 6.76 -16.20
N PHE A 234 -14.83 7.85 -15.74
CA PHE A 234 -14.22 8.83 -16.64
C PHE A 234 -13.03 8.28 -17.43
N LEU A 235 -12.23 7.41 -16.82
CA LEU A 235 -11.12 6.77 -17.53
C LEU A 235 -11.58 5.51 -18.25
N TRP A 236 -12.15 4.56 -17.51
CA TRP A 236 -12.35 3.21 -18.02
C TRP A 236 -13.50 3.10 -19.01
N ILE A 237 -14.55 3.90 -18.85
CA ILE A 237 -15.73 3.86 -19.71
C ILE A 237 -15.60 4.88 -20.84
N GLU A 238 -15.48 6.16 -20.51
CA GLU A 238 -15.48 7.25 -21.50
C GLU A 238 -14.23 7.24 -22.39
N GLN A 239 -13.04 6.99 -21.82
CA GLN A 239 -11.78 7.07 -22.57
C GLN A 239 -11.33 5.71 -23.11
N LEU A 240 -11.51 4.63 -22.34
CA LEU A 240 -11.00 3.28 -22.66
C LEU A 240 -12.07 2.30 -23.14
N GLY A 241 -13.36 2.68 -23.12
CA GLY A 241 -14.44 1.90 -23.74
C GLY A 241 -14.81 0.59 -23.02
N LYS A 242 -14.49 0.42 -21.73
CA LYS A 242 -14.99 -0.73 -20.93
C LYS A 242 -16.50 -0.65 -20.76
N GLY A 243 -17.13 -1.80 -20.49
CA GLY A 243 -18.57 -1.89 -20.27
C GLY A 243 -18.99 -1.26 -18.95
N VAL A 244 -19.98 -0.36 -19.00
CA VAL A 244 -20.56 0.26 -17.78
C VAL A 244 -21.23 -0.79 -16.89
N ASP A 245 -21.73 -1.88 -17.46
CA ASP A 245 -22.38 -2.95 -16.71
C ASP A 245 -21.40 -3.72 -15.80
N GLU A 246 -20.14 -3.87 -16.21
CA GLU A 246 -19.11 -4.46 -15.35
C GLU A 246 -18.73 -3.50 -14.20
N LEU A 247 -18.66 -2.18 -14.47
CA LEU A 247 -18.47 -1.18 -13.41
C LEU A 247 -19.60 -1.24 -12.37
N ARG A 248 -20.85 -1.43 -12.82
CA ARG A 248 -22.01 -1.62 -11.94
C ARG A 248 -21.92 -2.94 -11.19
N ALA A 249 -21.58 -4.04 -11.85
CA ALA A 249 -21.45 -5.36 -11.23
C ALA A 249 -20.41 -5.37 -10.08
N GLN A 250 -19.28 -4.68 -10.24
CA GLN A 250 -18.29 -4.51 -9.17
C GLN A 250 -18.88 -3.89 -7.89
N TRP A 251 -19.95 -3.09 -8.00
CA TRP A 251 -20.59 -2.40 -6.89
C TRP A 251 -21.88 -3.09 -6.44
N ASP A 252 -22.84 -3.28 -7.34
CA ASP A 252 -24.19 -3.78 -7.06
C ASP A 252 -24.18 -5.30 -6.81
N ASP A 253 -23.43 -6.05 -7.63
CA ASP A 253 -23.23 -7.50 -7.52
C ASP A 253 -21.91 -7.87 -6.84
N HIS A 254 -21.41 -6.98 -5.97
CA HIS A 254 -20.08 -7.03 -5.37
C HIS A 254 -19.68 -8.42 -4.84
N ARG A 255 -20.59 -9.09 -4.11
CA ARG A 255 -20.30 -10.40 -3.50
C ARG A 255 -20.04 -11.47 -4.56
N ASN A 256 -20.86 -11.54 -5.61
CA ASN A 256 -20.69 -12.54 -6.66
C ASN A 256 -19.55 -12.16 -7.61
N TYR A 257 -19.38 -10.87 -7.91
CA TYR A 257 -18.29 -10.39 -8.76
C TYR A 257 -16.91 -10.70 -8.17
N TRP A 258 -16.65 -10.23 -6.94
CA TRP A 258 -15.35 -10.43 -6.29
C TRP A 258 -15.20 -11.84 -5.72
N GLY A 259 -16.28 -12.45 -5.21
CA GLY A 259 -16.28 -13.85 -4.78
C GLY A 259 -16.04 -14.81 -5.94
N GLY A 260 -16.65 -14.55 -7.10
CA GLY A 260 -16.41 -15.32 -8.32
C GLY A 260 -14.98 -15.20 -8.82
N LEU A 261 -14.37 -14.01 -8.75
CA LEU A 261 -12.94 -13.83 -9.03
C LEU A 261 -12.09 -14.70 -8.08
N ARG A 262 -12.34 -14.62 -6.77
CA ARG A 262 -11.60 -15.37 -5.74
C ARG A 262 -11.69 -16.89 -5.95
N ALA A 263 -12.84 -17.38 -6.40
CA ALA A 263 -13.07 -18.80 -6.67
C ALA A 263 -12.26 -19.36 -7.86
N GLN A 264 -11.80 -18.50 -8.79
CA GLN A 264 -11.03 -18.95 -9.96
C GLN A 264 -9.65 -19.53 -9.63
N ALA A 265 -9.13 -19.29 -8.41
CA ALA A 265 -7.81 -19.78 -8.01
C ALA A 265 -7.67 -21.30 -8.14
N ALA A 266 -8.69 -22.06 -7.74
CA ALA A 266 -8.67 -23.52 -7.83
C ALA A 266 -8.60 -24.01 -9.29
N ASP A 267 -9.32 -23.36 -10.20
CA ASP A 267 -9.29 -23.70 -11.62
C ASP A 267 -7.92 -23.36 -12.23
N LEU A 268 -7.34 -22.22 -11.85
CA LEU A 268 -5.99 -21.83 -12.29
C LEU A 268 -4.93 -22.82 -11.80
N ASP A 269 -5.00 -23.29 -10.55
CA ASP A 269 -4.08 -24.30 -10.02
C ASP A 269 -4.16 -25.62 -10.79
N LEU A 270 -5.38 -26.05 -11.18
CA LEU A 270 -5.56 -27.22 -12.04
C LEU A 270 -4.90 -27.01 -13.40
N MET A 271 -5.14 -25.87 -14.04
CA MET A 271 -4.53 -25.54 -15.34
C MET A 271 -2.99 -25.47 -15.27
N ILE A 272 -2.43 -24.94 -14.19
CA ILE A 272 -0.98 -24.89 -13.97
C ILE A 272 -0.41 -26.30 -13.83
N ASN A 273 -1.06 -27.18 -13.07
CA ASN A 273 -0.63 -28.57 -12.91
C ASN A 273 -0.68 -29.34 -14.23
N GLU A 274 -1.73 -29.15 -15.02
CA GLU A 274 -1.87 -29.76 -16.35
C GLU A 274 -0.77 -29.28 -17.30
N PHE A 275 -0.53 -27.96 -17.36
CA PHE A 275 0.55 -27.38 -18.15
C PHE A 275 1.93 -27.93 -17.74
N ASN A 276 2.21 -27.97 -16.44
CA ASN A 276 3.47 -28.52 -15.93
C ASN A 276 3.63 -30.00 -16.29
N ALA A 277 2.55 -30.79 -16.24
CA ALA A 277 2.58 -32.20 -16.63
C ALA A 277 2.77 -32.40 -18.14
N GLU A 278 2.35 -31.45 -18.99
CA GLU A 278 2.60 -31.46 -20.42
C GLU A 278 4.05 -31.08 -20.76
N VAL A 279 4.58 -30.01 -20.16
CA VAL A 279 5.94 -29.50 -20.44
C VAL A 279 7.04 -30.43 -19.92
N LEU A 280 6.75 -31.24 -18.90
CA LEU A 280 7.69 -32.23 -18.34
C LEU A 280 7.72 -33.57 -19.11
N ARG A 281 6.91 -33.74 -20.17
CA ARG A 281 6.94 -34.90 -21.07
C ARG A 281 7.90 -34.69 -22.23
#